data_AF-A0A1V9X093-F1
#
_entry.id   AF-A0A1V9X093-F1
#
_cell.length_a   1.000
_cell.length_b   1.000
_cell.length_c   1.000
_cell.angle_alpha   90.00
_cell.angle_beta   90.00
_cell.angle_gamma   90.00
#
_symmetry.space_group_name_H-M   'P 1'
#
loop_
_entity.id
_entity.type
_entity.pdbx_description
1 polymer ?
#
loop_
_entity_poly.entity_id
_entity_poly.type
_entity_poly.pdbx_seq_one_letter_code
_entity_poly.pdbx_strand_id
1 'polypeptide(L)'
;MSHVAFTDHNDIEASTMVYTRFRTYLTFALHAFPDNLKPDPDRALRVFGRMMINRFSVQTSYLEPIGEALYIGPSVHDHSCCPDASFTFNGAQLTIRAARDMAVTNPRQIYICYLDILQTLEDRQSFLQDHYFFRCACPYCVDVQHPINRISPVKESLRDSLRSALVACVHCDSKPDPSHLEALFFRARTLIEDDDSDDIASGRTDTLKFWKIDALAVAFECAERLPHRRHKEALEIGLRLLANFRLTYGECRPCVSVCCFRLATIAAEVMTEGRNAGNDCDLGQIIKDARRRLMITHGKGHPLTRKAENLTQQYEMDHPGPA
;
A
#
# COMPACT_ATOMS: atom_id res chain seq x y z
N MET A 1 9.26 20.41 -15.14
CA MET A 1 9.41 19.34 -14.13
C MET A 1 10.76 18.70 -14.38
N SER A 2 11.67 18.73 -13.41
CA SER A 2 12.98 18.08 -13.49
C SER A 2 12.78 16.56 -13.53
N HIS A 3 13.46 15.90 -14.46
CA HIS A 3 13.38 14.46 -14.64
C HIS A 3 14.19 13.74 -13.57
N VAL A 4 13.61 12.72 -12.92
CA VAL A 4 14.26 11.95 -11.85
C VAL A 4 15.20 10.87 -12.40
N ALA A 5 15.17 10.61 -13.71
CA ALA A 5 15.92 9.50 -14.32
C ALA A 5 17.45 9.62 -14.19
N PHE A 6 17.99 10.82 -13.92
CA PHE A 6 19.41 11.02 -13.65
C PHE A 6 19.58 12.17 -12.67
N THR A 7 19.60 11.88 -11.37
CA THR A 7 20.24 12.79 -10.44
C THR A 7 21.67 13.01 -10.92
N ASP A 8 22.06 14.27 -11.02
CA ASP A 8 23.42 14.60 -11.36
C ASP A 8 24.32 14.12 -10.22
N HIS A 9 25.58 13.80 -10.51
CA HIS A 9 26.55 13.37 -9.49
C HIS A 9 26.56 14.31 -8.28
N ASN A 10 26.36 15.60 -8.58
CA ASN A 10 26.27 16.72 -7.67
C ASN A 10 25.18 16.57 -6.58
N ASP A 11 24.00 16.01 -6.90
CA ASP A 11 22.91 15.90 -5.93
C ASP A 11 23.23 14.90 -4.82
N ILE A 12 23.89 13.79 -5.20
CA ILE A 12 24.27 12.73 -4.27
C ILE A 12 25.41 13.19 -3.37
N GLU A 13 26.40 13.89 -3.93
CA GLU A 13 27.51 14.46 -3.18
C GLU A 13 27.05 15.57 -2.22
N ALA A 14 26.09 16.40 -2.64
CA ALA A 14 25.51 17.43 -1.81
C ALA A 14 24.70 16.88 -0.63
N SER A 15 24.16 15.65 -0.73
CA SER A 15 23.44 15.00 0.35
C SER A 15 24.37 14.32 1.34
N THR A 16 24.59 14.97 2.49
CA THR A 16 25.42 14.45 3.59
C THR A 16 25.02 13.02 4.00
N MET A 17 23.72 12.75 4.09
CA MET A 17 23.22 11.41 4.46
C MET A 17 23.56 10.36 3.40
N VAL A 18 23.26 10.63 2.12
CA VAL A 18 23.46 9.66 1.05
C VAL A 18 24.96 9.43 0.81
N TYR A 19 25.75 10.51 0.82
CA TYR A 19 27.20 10.42 0.68
C TYR A 19 27.85 9.65 1.83
N THR A 20 27.35 9.80 3.07
CA THR A 20 27.83 9.00 4.21
C THR A 20 27.57 7.50 3.99
N ARG A 21 26.37 7.12 3.52
CA ARG A 21 26.06 5.72 3.17
C ARG A 21 26.95 5.21 2.05
N PHE A 22 27.20 6.02 1.03
CA PHE A 22 28.13 5.68 -0.05
C PHE A 22 29.54 5.42 0.48
N ARG A 23 30.08 6.26 1.37
CA ARG A 23 31.41 6.06 1.97
C ARG A 23 31.53 4.74 2.74
N THR A 24 30.48 4.35 3.46
CA THR A 24 30.43 3.04 4.12
C THR A 24 30.46 1.90 3.11
N TYR A 25 29.64 1.99 2.05
CA TYR A 25 29.62 1.02 0.96
C TYR A 25 30.99 0.92 0.25
N LEU A 26 31.60 2.05 -0.08
CA LEU A 26 32.89 2.10 -0.77
C LEU A 26 33.99 1.52 0.12
N THR A 27 34.04 1.88 1.40
CA THR A 27 34.98 1.31 2.37
C THR A 27 34.86 -0.21 2.43
N PHE A 28 33.64 -0.73 2.51
CA PHE A 28 33.39 -2.17 2.50
C PHE A 28 33.87 -2.82 1.20
N ALA A 29 33.52 -2.25 0.04
CA ALA A 29 33.94 -2.78 -1.26
C ALA A 29 35.48 -2.79 -1.42
N LEU A 30 36.15 -1.71 -1.01
CA LEU A 30 37.61 -1.61 -1.06
C LEU A 30 38.33 -2.55 -0.09
N HIS A 31 37.66 -2.98 0.99
CA HIS A 31 38.19 -3.96 1.93
C HIS A 31 37.91 -5.40 1.51
N ALA A 32 36.70 -5.67 0.99
CA ALA A 32 36.24 -7.02 0.68
C ALA A 32 36.78 -7.57 -0.64
N PHE A 33 37.00 -6.70 -1.65
CA PHE A 33 37.45 -7.14 -2.97
C PHE A 33 38.98 -7.07 -3.13
N PRO A 34 39.60 -8.04 -3.84
CA PRO A 34 41.00 -7.95 -4.23
C PRO A 34 41.23 -6.76 -5.18
N ASP A 35 42.46 -6.26 -5.26
CA ASP A 35 42.80 -5.01 -5.97
C ASP A 35 42.27 -4.94 -7.41
N ASN A 36 42.28 -6.06 -8.14
CA ASN A 36 41.77 -6.14 -9.51
C ASN A 36 40.24 -6.06 -9.65
N LEU A 37 39.50 -6.16 -8.54
CA LEU A 37 38.04 -6.07 -8.48
C LEU A 37 37.55 -4.86 -7.68
N LYS A 38 38.46 -4.04 -7.13
CA LYS A 38 38.07 -2.81 -6.43
C LYS A 38 37.41 -1.84 -7.41
N PRO A 39 36.25 -1.27 -7.06
CA PRO A 39 35.59 -0.35 -7.96
C PRO A 39 36.32 0.99 -7.95
N ASP A 40 36.41 1.61 -9.13
CA ASP A 40 36.72 3.03 -9.25
C ASP A 40 35.70 3.85 -8.41
N PRO A 41 36.14 4.72 -7.48
CA PRO A 41 35.25 5.46 -6.57
C PRO A 41 34.16 6.26 -7.29
N ASP A 42 34.50 6.96 -8.38
CA ASP A 42 33.53 7.78 -9.10
C ASP A 42 32.48 6.92 -9.80
N ARG A 43 32.92 5.81 -10.41
CA ARG A 43 32.01 4.81 -10.98
C ARG A 43 31.14 4.17 -9.92
N ALA A 44 31.70 3.84 -8.76
CA ALA A 44 30.96 3.27 -7.63
C ALA A 44 29.86 4.23 -7.16
N LEU A 45 30.19 5.52 -7.03
CA LEU A 45 29.25 6.57 -6.64
C LEU A 45 28.10 6.71 -7.64
N ARG A 46 28.39 6.70 -8.94
CA ARG A 46 27.35 6.73 -9.99
C ARG A 46 26.42 5.53 -9.94
N VAL A 47 26.96 4.32 -9.75
CA VAL A 47 26.15 3.09 -9.64
C VAL A 47 25.32 3.09 -8.37
N PHE A 48 25.93 3.44 -7.23
CA PHE A 48 25.27 3.54 -5.93
C PHE A 48 24.10 4.54 -6.00
N GLY A 49 24.35 5.71 -6.56
CA GLY A 49 23.34 6.73 -6.82
C GLY A 49 22.14 6.22 -7.58
N ARG A 50 22.39 5.63 -8.76
CA ARG A 50 21.33 5.06 -9.61
C ARG A 50 20.56 3.96 -8.88
N MET A 51 21.23 3.10 -8.11
CA MET A 51 20.56 2.07 -7.32
C MET A 51 19.64 2.69 -6.25
N MET A 52 20.08 3.74 -5.57
CA MET A 52 19.31 4.38 -4.49
C MET A 52 18.00 5.01 -4.99
N ILE A 53 17.99 5.59 -6.18
CA ILE A 53 16.81 6.31 -6.72
C ILE A 53 15.94 5.44 -7.65
N ASN A 54 16.43 4.28 -8.11
CA ASN A 54 15.71 3.43 -9.08
C ASN A 54 15.26 2.08 -8.51
N ARG A 55 15.58 1.77 -7.25
CA ARG A 55 15.13 0.52 -6.61
C ARG A 55 13.63 0.56 -6.31
N PHE A 56 13.04 -0.63 -6.33
CA PHE A 56 11.66 -0.87 -5.91
C PHE A 56 11.65 -1.79 -4.71
N SER A 57 10.82 -1.46 -3.73
CA SER A 57 10.49 -2.37 -2.64
C SER A 57 9.57 -3.46 -3.19
N VAL A 58 10.10 -4.68 -3.32
CA VAL A 58 9.37 -5.87 -3.80
C VAL A 58 8.40 -6.30 -2.73
N GLN A 59 7.17 -6.64 -3.13
CA GLN A 59 6.08 -6.95 -2.20
C GLN A 59 5.45 -8.32 -2.44
N THR A 60 4.82 -8.88 -1.40
CA THR A 60 3.92 -10.04 -1.53
C THR A 60 2.65 -9.66 -2.31
N SER A 61 1.83 -10.65 -2.65
CA SER A 61 0.49 -10.40 -3.22
C SER A 61 -0.44 -9.61 -2.28
N TYR A 62 -0.10 -9.51 -1.00
CA TYR A 62 -0.84 -8.73 0.00
C TYR A 62 -0.14 -7.39 0.32
N LEU A 63 0.83 -6.98 -0.52
CA LEU A 63 1.55 -5.71 -0.47
C LEU A 63 2.53 -5.56 0.70
N GLU A 64 2.90 -6.66 1.34
CA GLU A 64 3.92 -6.65 2.40
C GLU A 64 5.31 -6.60 1.77
N PRO A 65 6.22 -5.71 2.19
CA PRO A 65 7.56 -5.63 1.64
C PRO A 65 8.38 -6.88 2.01
N ILE A 66 9.09 -7.44 1.04
CA ILE A 66 9.93 -8.64 1.21
C ILE A 66 11.38 -8.43 0.77
N GLY A 67 11.69 -7.30 0.16
CA GLY A 67 13.05 -6.98 -0.27
C GLY A 67 13.10 -5.77 -1.21
N GLU A 68 14.28 -5.52 -1.76
CA GLU A 68 14.53 -4.44 -2.72
C GLU A 68 15.08 -5.03 -4.02
N ALA A 69 14.65 -4.50 -5.17
CA ALA A 69 15.16 -4.92 -6.47
C ALA A 69 15.21 -3.76 -7.48
N LEU A 70 16.10 -3.88 -8.46
CA LEU A 70 16.26 -2.89 -9.53
C LEU A 70 15.53 -3.35 -10.80
N TYR A 71 14.63 -2.52 -11.32
CA TYR A 71 13.85 -2.80 -12.53
C TYR A 71 14.05 -1.72 -13.59
N ILE A 72 15.06 -1.90 -14.44
CA ILE A 72 15.51 -0.88 -15.41
C ILE A 72 14.38 -0.35 -16.32
N GLY A 73 13.49 -1.22 -16.81
CA GLY A 73 12.35 -0.80 -17.62
C GLY A 73 11.38 0.10 -16.86
N PRO A 74 10.78 -0.41 -15.77
CA PRO A 74 9.93 0.37 -14.85
C PRO A 74 10.52 1.69 -14.34
N SER A 75 11.84 1.80 -14.18
CA SER A 75 12.52 3.03 -13.72
C SER A 75 12.39 4.22 -14.67
N VAL A 76 11.82 4.06 -15.87
CA VAL A 76 11.57 5.17 -16.80
C VAL A 76 10.40 6.07 -16.39
N HIS A 77 9.52 5.58 -15.51
CA HIS A 77 8.28 6.26 -15.13
C HIS A 77 8.52 7.25 -14.00
N ASP A 78 8.18 8.52 -14.23
CA ASP A 78 8.28 9.59 -13.24
C ASP A 78 7.16 9.49 -12.18
N HIS A 79 7.31 10.24 -11.09
CA HIS A 79 6.40 10.24 -9.95
C HIS A 79 5.13 11.09 -10.16
N SER A 80 3.99 10.59 -9.67
CA SER A 80 2.82 11.40 -9.30
C SER A 80 2.11 10.79 -8.09
N CYS A 81 1.63 11.62 -7.14
CA CYS A 81 0.76 11.17 -6.05
C CYS A 81 -0.64 10.77 -6.57
N CYS A 82 -1.04 11.30 -7.74
CA CYS A 82 -2.19 10.88 -8.53
C CYS A 82 -1.69 10.19 -9.81
N PRO A 83 -1.24 8.93 -9.73
CA PRO A 83 -0.57 8.27 -10.83
C PRO A 83 -1.55 7.76 -11.88
N ASP A 84 -1.01 7.54 -13.06
CA ASP A 84 -1.70 6.98 -14.21
C ASP A 84 -1.69 5.46 -14.20
N ALA A 85 -0.63 4.89 -13.64
CA ALA A 85 -0.43 3.47 -13.54
C ALA A 85 -0.01 3.06 -12.13
N SER A 86 -0.30 1.81 -11.78
CA SER A 86 0.19 1.18 -10.56
C SER A 86 1.01 -0.04 -10.94
N PHE A 87 1.91 -0.45 -10.04
CA PHE A 87 2.66 -1.68 -10.19
C PHE A 87 2.27 -2.70 -9.13
N THR A 88 2.37 -3.97 -9.50
CA THR A 88 2.18 -5.12 -8.59
C THR A 88 3.28 -6.15 -8.83
N PHE A 89 3.44 -7.07 -7.89
CA PHE A 89 4.47 -8.10 -7.93
C PHE A 89 3.87 -9.52 -7.92
N ASN A 90 4.44 -10.40 -8.74
CA ASN A 90 4.27 -11.84 -8.65
C ASN A 90 5.65 -12.49 -8.47
N GLY A 91 6.02 -12.75 -7.22
CA GLY A 91 7.42 -13.03 -6.87
C GLY A 91 8.30 -11.84 -7.27
N ALA A 92 9.38 -12.10 -8.01
CA ALA A 92 10.27 -11.06 -8.52
C ALA A 92 9.76 -10.35 -9.79
N GLN A 93 8.61 -10.74 -10.36
CA GLN A 93 8.08 -10.12 -11.57
C GLN A 93 7.26 -8.88 -11.24
N LEU A 94 7.73 -7.70 -11.66
CA LEU A 94 7.01 -6.44 -11.59
C LEU A 94 6.14 -6.25 -12.84
N THR A 95 4.86 -5.93 -12.65
CA THR A 95 3.93 -5.58 -13.73
C THR A 95 3.37 -4.18 -13.51
N ILE A 96 3.46 -3.30 -14.52
CA ILE A 96 2.83 -1.97 -14.51
C ILE A 96 1.52 -2.03 -15.29
N ARG A 97 0.44 -1.50 -14.72
CA ARG A 97 -0.89 -1.47 -15.34
C ARG A 97 -1.50 -0.08 -15.23
N ALA A 98 -2.06 0.40 -16.33
CA ALA A 98 -2.83 1.64 -16.35
C ALA A 98 -4.05 1.53 -15.44
N ALA A 99 -4.28 2.57 -14.65
CA ALA A 99 -5.41 2.69 -13.72
C ALA A 99 -6.62 3.38 -14.35
N ARG A 100 -6.46 3.93 -15.56
CA ARG A 100 -7.46 4.66 -16.34
C ARG A 100 -7.15 4.56 -17.82
N ASP A 101 -8.10 4.93 -18.67
CA ASP A 101 -7.84 5.09 -20.10
C ASP A 101 -6.95 6.32 -20.35
N MET A 102 -6.02 6.17 -21.28
CA MET A 102 -5.06 7.21 -21.64
C MET A 102 -4.50 6.97 -23.04
N ALA A 103 -4.33 8.06 -23.79
CA ALA A 103 -3.56 8.06 -25.04
C ALA A 103 -2.08 8.29 -24.68
N VAL A 104 -1.22 7.33 -25.00
CA VAL A 104 0.22 7.40 -24.69
C VAL A 104 1.01 7.33 -25.98
N THR A 105 1.88 8.32 -26.19
CA THR A 105 2.82 8.35 -27.33
C THR A 105 4.26 8.11 -26.88
N ASN A 106 4.53 8.27 -25.57
CA ASN A 106 5.82 8.02 -24.95
C ASN A 106 5.60 7.42 -23.54
N PRO A 107 6.25 6.30 -23.17
CA PRO A 107 6.15 5.71 -21.83
C PRO A 107 6.44 6.67 -20.67
N ARG A 108 7.23 7.73 -20.90
CA ARG A 108 7.53 8.79 -19.91
C ARG A 108 6.33 9.67 -19.56
N GLN A 109 5.26 9.61 -20.35
CA GLN A 109 3.99 10.30 -20.03
C GLN A 109 3.17 9.54 -18.98
N ILE A 110 3.58 8.31 -18.64
CA ILE A 110 2.91 7.49 -17.64
C ILE A 110 3.61 7.70 -16.31
N TYR A 111 2.86 8.19 -15.32
CA TYR A 111 3.35 8.39 -13.96
C TYR A 111 2.97 7.22 -13.04
N ILE A 112 3.89 6.84 -12.16
CA ILE A 112 3.65 5.91 -11.05
C ILE A 112 3.84 6.62 -9.70
N CYS A 113 3.48 5.97 -8.60
CA CYS A 113 3.67 6.53 -7.26
C CYS A 113 4.87 5.86 -6.58
N TYR A 114 5.81 6.66 -6.06
CA TYR A 114 7.07 6.17 -5.45
C TYR A 114 6.96 5.95 -3.93
N LEU A 115 5.86 6.38 -3.34
CA LEU A 115 5.63 6.40 -1.90
C LEU A 115 4.18 6.05 -1.59
N ASP A 116 3.90 5.74 -0.32
CA ASP A 116 2.54 5.70 0.19
C ASP A 116 2.02 7.14 0.38
N ILE A 117 0.86 7.45 -0.18
CA ILE A 117 0.26 8.79 -0.08
C ILE A 117 -0.47 9.03 1.25
N LEU A 118 -0.59 7.99 2.10
CA LEU A 118 -1.17 8.05 3.45
C LEU A 118 -0.20 8.68 4.48
N GLN A 119 0.24 9.89 4.17
CA GLN A 119 1.09 10.78 5.00
C GLN A 119 0.86 12.25 4.59
N THR A 120 1.32 13.22 5.38
CA THR A 120 1.00 14.64 5.16
C THR A 120 1.62 15.17 3.87
N LEU A 121 1.14 16.31 3.35
CA LEU A 121 1.77 16.95 2.18
C LEU A 121 3.25 17.26 2.44
N GLU A 122 3.58 17.72 3.65
CA GLU A 122 4.95 18.02 4.05
C GLU A 122 5.82 16.76 4.03
N ASP A 123 5.36 15.67 4.64
CA ASP A 123 6.11 14.40 4.66
C ASP A 123 6.33 13.84 3.27
N ARG A 124 5.31 13.90 2.38
CA ARG A 124 5.47 13.46 0.99
C ARG A 124 6.50 14.30 0.25
N GLN A 125 6.48 15.62 0.42
CA GLN A 125 7.45 16.51 -0.22
C GLN A 125 8.86 16.31 0.34
N SER A 126 8.99 16.17 1.65
CA SER A 126 10.26 15.90 2.33
C SER A 126 10.85 14.58 1.86
N PHE A 127 10.06 13.50 1.84
CA PHE A 127 10.48 12.20 1.34
C PHE A 127 10.96 12.26 -0.12
N LEU A 128 10.22 12.93 -1.00
CA LEU A 128 10.63 13.06 -2.41
C LEU A 128 11.89 13.91 -2.58
N GLN A 129 12.05 14.97 -1.78
CA GLN A 129 13.24 15.80 -1.79
C GLN A 129 14.47 15.04 -1.28
N ASP A 130 14.33 14.29 -0.19
CA ASP A 130 15.44 13.59 0.47
C ASP A 130 15.88 12.34 -0.28
N HIS A 131 14.94 11.63 -0.92
CA HIS A 131 15.21 10.36 -1.59
C HIS A 131 15.34 10.48 -3.11
N TYR A 132 14.72 11.48 -3.71
CA TYR A 132 14.66 11.64 -5.18
C TYR A 132 15.02 13.04 -5.66
N PHE A 133 15.38 13.96 -4.75
CA PHE A 133 15.93 15.29 -5.07
C PHE A 133 14.98 16.19 -5.86
N PHE A 134 13.67 16.01 -5.73
CA PHE A 134 12.68 16.86 -6.39
C PHE A 134 11.47 17.16 -5.51
N ARG A 135 10.75 18.24 -5.86
CA ARG A 135 9.44 18.58 -5.29
C ARG A 135 8.32 18.21 -6.26
N CYS A 136 7.29 17.54 -5.73
CA CYS A 136 6.15 17.11 -6.53
C CYS A 136 5.17 18.27 -6.78
N ALA A 137 4.78 18.46 -8.03
CA ALA A 137 3.76 19.44 -8.43
C ALA A 137 2.57 18.79 -9.15
N CYS A 138 2.27 17.52 -8.81
CA CYS A 138 1.10 16.82 -9.36
C CYS A 138 -0.23 17.43 -8.85
N PRO A 139 -1.38 17.13 -9.48
CA PRO A 139 -2.68 17.68 -9.11
C PRO A 139 -3.00 17.55 -7.61
N TYR A 140 -2.66 16.42 -6.99
CA TYR A 140 -2.86 16.22 -5.55
C TYR A 140 -1.97 17.11 -4.70
N CYS A 141 -0.75 17.45 -5.12
CA CYS A 141 0.17 18.25 -4.31
C CYS A 141 -0.06 19.76 -4.45
N VAL A 142 -0.60 20.21 -5.58
CA VAL A 142 -0.89 21.64 -5.80
C VAL A 142 -2.23 22.06 -5.20
N ASP A 143 -3.18 21.14 -5.08
CA ASP A 143 -4.46 21.40 -4.46
C ASP A 143 -4.38 21.25 -2.93
N VAL A 144 -4.14 22.36 -2.23
CA VAL A 144 -4.10 22.39 -0.76
C VAL A 144 -5.41 21.93 -0.10
N GLN A 145 -6.54 21.96 -0.82
CA GLN A 145 -7.84 21.53 -0.31
C GLN A 145 -8.14 20.06 -0.58
N HIS A 146 -7.28 19.37 -1.35
CA HIS A 146 -7.42 17.95 -1.59
C HIS A 146 -7.52 17.18 -0.26
N PRO A 147 -8.42 16.19 -0.12
CA PRO A 147 -8.62 15.48 1.15
C PRO A 147 -7.33 14.96 1.79
N ILE A 148 -6.40 14.43 0.98
CA ILE A 148 -5.11 13.91 1.46
C ILE A 148 -4.12 14.98 1.96
N ASN A 149 -4.39 16.26 1.70
CA ASN A 149 -3.60 17.39 2.19
C ASN A 149 -4.19 18.03 3.44
N ARG A 150 -5.46 17.74 3.74
CA ARG A 150 -6.17 18.24 4.92
C ARG A 150 -6.12 17.25 6.08
N ILE A 151 -5.11 16.39 6.08
CA ILE A 151 -5.04 15.29 7.04
C ILE A 151 -4.47 15.79 8.36
N SER A 152 -5.13 15.37 9.44
CA SER A 152 -4.69 15.68 10.79
C SER A 152 -3.42 14.88 11.14
N PRO A 153 -2.30 15.55 11.49
CA PRO A 153 -1.08 14.88 11.96
C PRO A 153 -1.19 14.41 13.42
N VAL A 154 -2.32 14.67 14.08
CA VAL A 154 -2.53 14.34 15.50
C VAL A 154 -2.54 12.82 15.71
N LYS A 155 -1.93 12.36 16.82
CA LYS A 155 -1.81 10.93 17.22
C LYS A 155 -0.90 10.06 16.33
N GLU A 156 0.14 10.62 15.72
CA GLU A 156 1.13 9.82 14.98
C GLU A 156 1.80 8.72 15.83
N SER A 157 2.13 9.01 17.09
CA SER A 157 2.67 8.01 18.03
C SER A 157 1.73 6.83 18.27
N LEU A 158 0.41 7.04 18.14
CA LEU A 158 -0.59 5.98 18.28
C LEU A 158 -0.57 5.03 17.08
N ARG A 159 -0.44 5.57 15.87
CA ARG A 159 -0.26 4.79 14.63
C ARG A 159 0.95 3.86 14.78
N ASP A 160 2.10 4.43 15.15
CA ASP A 160 3.34 3.66 15.25
C ASP A 160 3.25 2.59 16.33
N SER A 161 2.61 2.90 17.46
CA SER A 161 2.38 1.94 18.54
C SER A 161 1.48 0.77 18.10
N LEU A 162 0.40 1.02 17.36
CA LEU A 162 -0.51 -0.03 16.90
C LEU A 162 0.17 -0.93 15.84
N ARG A 163 0.83 -0.33 14.85
CA ARG A 163 1.54 -1.08 13.80
C ARG A 163 2.67 -1.93 14.39
N SER A 164 3.46 -1.37 15.31
CA SER A 164 4.55 -2.09 15.98
C SER A 164 4.02 -3.27 16.82
N ALA A 165 2.91 -3.08 17.52
CA ALA A 165 2.27 -4.15 18.29
C ALA A 165 1.75 -5.27 17.37
N LEU A 166 1.17 -4.94 16.21
CA LEU A 166 0.72 -5.93 15.24
C LEU A 166 1.89 -6.75 14.68
N VAL A 167 2.97 -6.06 14.26
CA VAL A 167 4.20 -6.70 13.77
C VAL A 167 4.75 -7.68 14.81
N ALA A 168 4.81 -7.27 16.08
CA ALA A 168 5.27 -8.14 17.17
C ALA A 168 4.39 -9.38 17.38
N CYS A 169 3.08 -9.27 17.13
CA CYS A 169 2.14 -10.39 17.24
C CYS A 169 2.23 -11.36 16.04
N VAL A 170 2.39 -10.84 14.82
CA VAL A 170 2.22 -11.60 13.57
C VAL A 170 3.55 -12.13 13.01
N HIS A 171 4.68 -11.49 13.31
CA HIS A 171 6.01 -11.91 12.85
C HIS A 171 6.85 -12.58 13.94
N CYS A 172 6.20 -13.03 15.01
CA CYS A 172 6.76 -14.00 15.94
C CYS A 172 6.94 -15.35 15.23
N ASP A 173 8.07 -16.03 15.41
CA ASP A 173 8.31 -17.39 14.87
C ASP A 173 7.30 -18.44 15.41
N SER A 174 6.57 -18.09 16.46
CA SER A 174 5.48 -18.88 17.05
C SER A 174 4.14 -18.38 16.51
N LYS A 175 3.14 -19.29 16.39
CA LYS A 175 1.77 -18.86 16.07
C LYS A 175 1.35 -17.69 16.96
N PRO A 176 0.70 -16.65 16.42
CA PRO A 176 0.29 -15.49 17.21
C PRO A 176 -0.52 -15.94 18.43
N ASP A 177 -0.16 -15.43 19.61
CA ASP A 177 -0.97 -15.67 20.82
C ASP A 177 -2.35 -15.02 20.62
N PRO A 178 -3.45 -15.81 20.61
CA PRO A 178 -4.78 -15.27 20.40
C PRO A 178 -5.15 -14.18 21.41
N SER A 179 -4.64 -14.26 22.64
CA SER A 179 -4.94 -13.28 23.69
C SER A 179 -4.32 -11.91 23.40
N HIS A 180 -3.09 -11.87 22.87
CA HIS A 180 -2.44 -10.62 22.46
C HIS A 180 -3.11 -10.01 21.24
N LEU A 181 -3.48 -10.81 20.25
CA LEU A 181 -4.24 -10.34 19.09
C LEU A 181 -5.60 -9.77 19.50
N GLU A 182 -6.28 -10.43 20.43
CA GLU A 182 -7.58 -9.99 20.93
C GLU A 182 -7.45 -8.68 21.72
N ALA A 183 -6.45 -8.55 22.58
CA ALA A 183 -6.17 -7.29 23.29
C ALA A 183 -5.85 -6.14 22.31
N LEU A 184 -5.06 -6.41 21.27
CA LEU A 184 -4.74 -5.41 20.24
C LEU A 184 -5.98 -5.03 19.42
N PHE A 185 -6.81 -6.00 19.06
CA PHE A 185 -8.09 -5.76 18.38
C PHE A 185 -8.98 -4.82 19.20
N PHE A 186 -9.20 -5.13 20.48
CA PHE A 186 -10.03 -4.30 21.35
C PHE A 186 -9.45 -2.89 21.52
N ARG A 187 -8.13 -2.78 21.71
CA ARG A 187 -7.45 -1.49 21.79
C ARG A 187 -7.67 -0.65 20.53
N ALA A 188 -7.49 -1.22 19.35
CA ALA A 188 -7.71 -0.52 18.08
C ALA A 188 -9.19 -0.13 17.91
N ARG A 189 -10.12 -1.03 18.26
CA ARG A 189 -11.56 -0.80 18.17
C ARG A 189 -12.04 0.33 19.07
N THR A 190 -11.63 0.34 20.34
CA THR A 190 -11.97 1.42 21.29
C THR A 190 -11.51 2.79 20.77
N LEU A 191 -10.31 2.88 20.21
CA LEU A 191 -9.81 4.13 19.63
C LEU A 191 -10.66 4.64 18.45
N ILE A 192 -11.19 3.71 17.65
CA ILE A 192 -12.08 4.04 16.53
C ILE A 192 -13.43 4.54 17.06
N GLU A 193 -14.02 3.82 18.02
CA GLU A 193 -15.33 4.12 18.62
C GLU A 193 -15.33 5.46 19.37
N ASP A 194 -14.27 5.73 20.14
CA ASP A 194 -14.07 7.00 20.84
C ASP A 194 -14.04 8.18 19.86
N ASP A 195 -13.34 8.01 18.73
CA ASP A 195 -13.23 9.05 17.72
C ASP A 195 -14.49 9.23 16.88
N ASP A 196 -15.24 8.15 16.60
CA ASP A 196 -16.57 8.27 16.00
C ASP A 196 -17.50 9.08 16.91
N SER A 197 -17.43 8.83 18.22
CA SER A 197 -18.22 9.57 19.22
C SER A 197 -17.83 11.05 19.27
N ASP A 198 -16.54 11.36 19.23
CA ASP A 198 -16.01 12.73 19.17
C ASP A 198 -16.41 13.46 17.88
N ASP A 199 -16.40 12.78 16.73
CA ASP A 199 -16.81 13.34 15.44
C ASP A 199 -18.29 13.69 15.42
N ILE A 200 -19.14 12.79 15.95
CA ILE A 200 -20.58 13.03 16.13
C ILE A 200 -20.81 14.23 17.06
N ALA A 201 -20.13 14.26 18.22
CA ALA A 201 -20.29 15.32 19.20
C ALA A 201 -19.82 16.69 18.68
N SER A 202 -18.77 16.71 17.87
CA SER A 202 -18.18 17.95 17.33
C SER A 202 -18.69 18.36 15.94
N GLY A 203 -19.56 17.55 15.32
CA GLY A 203 -20.09 17.80 13.97
C GLY A 203 -19.03 17.78 12.87
N ARG A 204 -17.88 17.14 13.12
CA ARG A 204 -16.76 17.06 12.18
C ARG A 204 -16.78 15.72 11.47
N THR A 205 -17.28 15.66 10.24
CA THR A 205 -17.43 14.39 9.50
C THR A 205 -16.39 14.18 8.40
N ASP A 206 -15.69 15.22 7.95
CA ASP A 206 -15.03 15.19 6.63
C ASP A 206 -13.49 15.20 6.70
N THR A 207 -12.90 15.09 7.90
CA THR A 207 -11.44 15.12 8.06
C THR A 207 -10.86 13.72 8.03
N LEU A 208 -10.06 13.40 7.01
CA LEU A 208 -9.26 12.17 6.99
C LEU A 208 -8.27 12.18 8.16
N LYS A 209 -8.19 11.05 8.88
CA LYS A 209 -7.31 10.84 10.04
C LYS A 209 -6.46 9.60 9.79
N PHE A 210 -5.16 9.74 9.51
CA PHE A 210 -4.31 8.60 9.18
C PHE A 210 -4.26 7.55 10.28
N TRP A 211 -4.15 7.98 11.53
CA TRP A 211 -4.14 7.07 12.67
C TRP A 211 -5.42 6.21 12.73
N LYS A 212 -6.58 6.73 12.28
CA LYS A 212 -7.86 5.99 12.24
C LYS A 212 -7.85 4.95 11.13
N ILE A 213 -7.30 5.28 9.97
CA ILE A 213 -7.11 4.33 8.86
C ILE A 213 -6.21 3.18 9.30
N ASP A 214 -5.16 3.49 10.04
CA ASP A 214 -4.26 2.47 10.60
C ASP A 214 -4.89 1.66 11.74
N ALA A 215 -5.66 2.29 12.62
CA ALA A 215 -6.43 1.57 13.63
C ALA A 215 -7.44 0.61 12.97
N LEU A 216 -8.13 1.05 11.91
CA LEU A 216 -9.02 0.21 11.12
C LEU A 216 -8.27 -0.95 10.46
N ALA A 217 -7.10 -0.70 9.87
CA ALA A 217 -6.26 -1.73 9.26
C ALA A 217 -5.79 -2.78 10.28
N VAL A 218 -5.32 -2.34 11.45
CA VAL A 218 -4.89 -3.21 12.55
C VAL A 218 -6.05 -4.01 13.12
N ALA A 219 -7.19 -3.37 13.39
CA ALA A 219 -8.39 -4.05 13.89
C ALA A 219 -8.89 -5.09 12.87
N PHE A 220 -8.91 -4.74 11.58
CA PHE A 220 -9.30 -5.66 10.51
C PHE A 220 -8.37 -6.87 10.44
N GLU A 221 -7.05 -6.63 10.51
CA GLU A 221 -6.06 -7.69 10.45
C GLU A 221 -6.09 -8.64 11.66
N CYS A 222 -6.32 -8.10 12.87
CA CYS A 222 -6.54 -8.93 14.05
C CYS A 222 -7.83 -9.76 13.91
N ALA A 223 -8.93 -9.15 13.45
CA ALA A 223 -10.22 -9.84 13.31
C ALA A 223 -10.15 -11.04 12.35
N GLU A 224 -9.37 -10.91 11.26
CA GLU A 224 -9.12 -12.01 10.31
C GLU A 224 -8.29 -13.17 10.91
N ARG A 225 -7.40 -12.88 11.86
CA ARG A 225 -6.47 -13.85 12.43
C ARG A 225 -6.97 -14.55 13.69
N LEU A 226 -8.01 -14.02 14.35
CA LEU A 226 -8.53 -14.59 15.58
C LEU A 226 -9.18 -15.98 15.36
N PRO A 227 -8.99 -16.96 16.28
CA PRO A 227 -9.41 -18.36 16.08
C PRO A 227 -10.92 -18.57 15.91
N HIS A 228 -11.75 -17.77 16.59
CA HIS A 228 -13.21 -17.80 16.47
C HIS A 228 -13.73 -16.85 15.37
N ARG A 229 -12.87 -16.57 14.37
CA ARG A 229 -13.03 -15.63 13.25
C ARG A 229 -14.31 -14.80 13.35
N ARG A 230 -14.14 -13.57 13.83
CA ARG A 230 -15.24 -12.61 14.02
C ARG A 230 -15.68 -12.07 12.67
N HIS A 231 -16.16 -12.93 11.76
CA HIS A 231 -16.37 -12.59 10.34
C HIS A 231 -17.29 -11.38 10.16
N LYS A 232 -18.34 -11.25 10.99
CA LYS A 232 -19.22 -10.08 10.99
C LYS A 232 -18.50 -8.80 11.39
N GLU A 233 -17.74 -8.81 12.49
CA GLU A 233 -16.95 -7.65 12.93
C GLU A 233 -15.85 -7.31 11.91
N ALA A 234 -15.19 -8.32 11.35
CA ALA A 234 -14.17 -8.16 10.32
C ALA A 234 -14.76 -7.52 9.05
N LEU A 235 -15.94 -7.96 8.63
CA LEU A 235 -16.66 -7.40 7.49
C LEU A 235 -17.03 -5.94 7.75
N GLU A 236 -17.57 -5.62 8.92
CA GLU A 236 -17.94 -4.25 9.31
C GLU A 236 -16.73 -3.32 9.32
N ILE A 237 -15.67 -3.69 10.04
CA ILE A 237 -14.44 -2.90 10.16
C ILE A 237 -13.77 -2.77 8.79
N GLY A 238 -13.70 -3.85 8.02
CA GLY A 238 -13.06 -3.85 6.71
C GLY A 238 -13.85 -3.03 5.67
N LEU A 239 -15.19 -2.99 5.72
CA LEU A 239 -15.98 -2.08 4.87
C LEU A 239 -15.69 -0.61 5.19
N ARG A 240 -15.53 -0.28 6.48
CA ARG A 240 -15.11 1.06 6.92
C ARG A 240 -13.68 1.40 6.48
N LEU A 241 -12.77 0.43 6.55
CA LEU A 241 -11.40 0.57 6.04
C LEU A 241 -11.41 0.82 4.52
N LEU A 242 -12.20 0.05 3.76
CA LEU A 242 -12.32 0.18 2.32
C LEU A 242 -12.85 1.56 1.92
N ALA A 243 -13.84 2.09 2.64
CA ALA A 243 -14.35 3.44 2.39
C ALA A 243 -13.25 4.50 2.55
N ASN A 244 -12.45 4.41 3.62
CA ASN A 244 -11.32 5.30 3.85
C ASN A 244 -10.20 5.12 2.82
N PHE A 245 -9.93 3.89 2.40
CA PHE A 245 -8.98 3.61 1.33
C PHE A 245 -9.43 4.22 0.01
N ARG A 246 -10.71 4.14 -0.36
CA ARG A 246 -11.24 4.77 -1.58
C ARG A 246 -11.10 6.30 -1.53
N LEU A 247 -11.40 6.92 -0.38
CA LEU A 247 -11.23 8.37 -0.20
C LEU A 247 -9.76 8.81 -0.30
N THR A 248 -8.83 7.97 0.16
CA THR A 248 -7.39 8.29 0.16
C THR A 248 -6.72 7.99 -1.18
N TYR A 249 -6.94 6.79 -1.68
CA TYR A 249 -6.20 6.18 -2.78
C TYR A 249 -6.94 6.22 -4.13
N GLY A 250 -8.26 6.45 -4.11
CA GLY A 250 -9.13 6.29 -5.27
C GLY A 250 -9.50 4.84 -5.55
N GLU A 251 -10.14 4.59 -6.69
CA GLU A 251 -10.79 3.29 -6.96
C GLU A 251 -9.84 2.20 -7.51
N CYS A 252 -8.80 2.61 -8.25
CA CYS A 252 -7.98 1.72 -9.08
C CYS A 252 -6.56 1.49 -8.52
N ARG A 253 -6.36 1.61 -7.20
CA ARG A 253 -5.08 1.31 -6.55
C ARG A 253 -5.00 -0.16 -6.09
N PRO A 254 -3.82 -0.79 -6.11
CA PRO A 254 -3.65 -2.17 -5.64
C PRO A 254 -4.12 -2.38 -4.19
N CYS A 255 -3.82 -1.46 -3.26
CA CYS A 255 -4.24 -1.56 -1.85
C CYS A 255 -5.77 -1.65 -1.68
N VAL A 256 -6.52 -0.87 -2.46
CA VAL A 256 -7.98 -0.90 -2.49
C VAL A 256 -8.48 -2.24 -3.05
N SER A 257 -7.83 -2.74 -4.11
CA SER A 257 -8.21 -4.03 -4.72
C SER A 257 -7.91 -5.22 -3.80
N VAL A 258 -6.78 -5.20 -3.09
CA VAL A 258 -6.42 -6.22 -2.09
C VAL A 258 -7.37 -6.18 -0.89
N CYS A 259 -7.74 -4.99 -0.42
CA CYS A 259 -8.75 -4.83 0.62
C CYS A 259 -10.11 -5.39 0.19
N CYS A 260 -10.58 -5.09 -1.04
CA CYS A 260 -11.78 -5.69 -1.60
C CYS A 260 -11.69 -7.23 -1.65
N PHE A 261 -10.54 -7.80 -2.01
CA PHE A 261 -10.36 -9.24 -2.06
C PHE A 261 -10.38 -9.91 -0.68
N ARG A 262 -9.77 -9.27 0.33
CA ARG A 262 -9.88 -9.71 1.73
C ARG A 262 -11.34 -9.74 2.19
N LEU A 263 -12.08 -8.66 1.91
CA LEU A 263 -13.52 -8.58 2.20
C LEU A 263 -14.34 -9.63 1.45
N ALA A 264 -14.03 -9.90 0.18
CA ALA A 264 -14.69 -10.94 -0.60
C ALA A 264 -14.51 -12.33 0.02
N THR A 265 -13.30 -12.62 0.51
CA THR A 265 -13.00 -13.89 1.19
C THR A 265 -13.85 -14.04 2.46
N ILE A 266 -13.91 -13.00 3.29
CA ILE A 266 -14.75 -12.98 4.50
C ILE A 266 -16.25 -13.09 4.13
N ALA A 267 -16.70 -12.36 3.10
CA ALA A 267 -18.08 -12.39 2.65
C ALA A 267 -18.51 -13.80 2.22
N ALA A 268 -17.64 -14.53 1.51
CA ALA A 268 -17.88 -15.92 1.15
C ALA A 268 -17.98 -16.83 2.39
N GLU A 269 -17.08 -16.65 3.37
CA GLU A 269 -17.12 -17.40 4.63
C GLU A 269 -18.42 -17.13 5.41
N VAL A 270 -18.84 -15.87 5.53
CA VAL A 270 -20.12 -15.49 6.16
C VAL A 270 -21.32 -16.17 5.48
N MET A 271 -21.34 -16.22 4.14
CA MET A 271 -22.40 -16.89 3.38
C MET A 271 -22.45 -18.39 3.64
N THR A 272 -21.29 -19.05 3.82
CA THR A 272 -21.25 -20.49 4.16
C THR A 272 -21.73 -20.77 5.59
N GLU A 273 -21.56 -19.84 6.52
CA GLU A 273 -21.92 -20.01 7.94
C GLU A 273 -23.39 -19.66 8.25
N GLY A 274 -24.02 -18.73 7.51
CA GLY A 274 -25.36 -18.24 7.79
C GLY A 274 -26.34 -18.40 6.62
N ARG A 275 -27.32 -19.30 6.74
CA ARG A 275 -28.48 -19.39 5.82
C ARG A 275 -29.48 -18.23 6.03
N ASN A 276 -29.05 -16.98 6.08
CA ASN A 276 -29.96 -15.84 6.19
C ASN A 276 -29.96 -15.03 4.89
N ALA A 277 -30.92 -15.37 4.02
CA ALA A 277 -31.17 -14.86 2.67
C ALA A 277 -31.41 -13.34 2.52
N GLY A 278 -31.18 -12.54 3.57
CA GLY A 278 -31.46 -11.09 3.57
C GLY A 278 -30.33 -10.22 3.04
N ASN A 279 -29.06 -10.65 3.16
CA ASN A 279 -27.87 -9.85 2.80
C ASN A 279 -27.00 -10.50 1.70
N ASP A 280 -27.42 -11.62 1.10
CA ASP A 280 -26.59 -12.38 0.14
C ASP A 280 -26.30 -11.62 -1.16
N CYS A 281 -27.17 -10.67 -1.53
CA CYS A 281 -26.95 -9.81 -2.70
C CYS A 281 -25.76 -8.87 -2.49
N ASP A 282 -25.68 -8.23 -1.32
CA ASP A 282 -24.59 -7.29 -0.98
C ASP A 282 -23.26 -8.03 -0.86
N LEU A 283 -23.26 -9.22 -0.22
CA LEU A 283 -22.07 -10.08 -0.11
C LEU A 283 -21.60 -10.59 -1.48
N GLY A 284 -22.53 -11.00 -2.34
CA GLY A 284 -22.24 -11.37 -3.72
C GLY A 284 -21.64 -10.23 -4.54
N GLN A 285 -22.11 -9.00 -4.34
CA GLN A 285 -21.56 -7.82 -4.99
C GLN A 285 -20.12 -7.55 -4.54
N ILE A 286 -19.80 -7.70 -3.25
CA ILE A 286 -18.43 -7.58 -2.73
C ILE A 286 -17.49 -8.57 -3.45
N ILE A 287 -17.91 -9.82 -3.62
CA ILE A 287 -17.12 -10.85 -4.31
C ILE A 287 -16.86 -10.46 -5.77
N LYS A 288 -17.91 -10.09 -6.51
CA LYS A 288 -17.81 -9.69 -7.92
C LYS A 288 -16.96 -8.44 -8.11
N ASP A 289 -17.08 -7.47 -7.20
CA ASP A 289 -16.30 -6.23 -7.21
C ASP A 289 -14.80 -6.48 -7.00
N ALA A 290 -14.44 -7.37 -6.08
CA ALA A 290 -13.05 -7.74 -5.85
C ALA A 290 -12.41 -8.32 -7.12
N ARG A 291 -13.08 -9.24 -7.82
CA ARG A 291 -12.63 -9.77 -9.11
C ARG A 291 -12.42 -8.66 -10.13
N ARG A 292 -13.43 -7.79 -10.32
CA ARG A 292 -13.36 -6.69 -11.29
C ARG A 292 -12.16 -5.77 -11.02
N ARG A 293 -11.93 -5.41 -9.76
CA ARG A 293 -10.84 -4.50 -9.37
C ARG A 293 -9.46 -5.13 -9.54
N LEU A 294 -9.31 -6.40 -9.15
CA LEU A 294 -8.06 -7.15 -9.36
C LEU A 294 -7.74 -7.35 -10.85
N MET A 295 -8.75 -7.52 -11.70
CA MET A 295 -8.54 -7.56 -13.16
C MET A 295 -7.91 -6.28 -13.71
N ILE A 296 -8.25 -5.12 -13.13
CA ILE A 296 -7.67 -3.83 -13.50
C ILE A 296 -6.24 -3.74 -12.94
N THR A 297 -6.08 -3.90 -11.63
CA THR A 297 -4.83 -3.55 -10.92
C THR A 297 -3.75 -4.62 -10.98
N HIS A 298 -4.13 -5.90 -11.07
CA HIS A 298 -3.20 -7.04 -11.07
C HIS A 298 -3.26 -7.83 -12.39
N GLY A 299 -4.41 -7.85 -13.07
CA GLY A 299 -4.62 -8.55 -14.35
C GLY A 299 -4.92 -10.04 -14.20
N LYS A 300 -5.48 -10.64 -15.26
CA LYS A 300 -5.94 -12.05 -15.31
C LYS A 300 -4.87 -13.07 -14.91
N GLY A 301 -3.61 -12.77 -15.24
CA GLY A 301 -2.49 -13.68 -14.98
C GLY A 301 -2.09 -13.77 -13.50
N HIS A 302 -2.47 -12.80 -12.68
CA HIS A 302 -1.98 -12.68 -11.32
C HIS A 302 -2.64 -13.70 -10.36
N PRO A 303 -1.88 -14.33 -9.43
CA PRO A 303 -2.43 -15.32 -8.51
C PRO A 303 -3.64 -14.83 -7.70
N LEU A 304 -3.59 -13.59 -7.22
CA LEU A 304 -4.69 -13.00 -6.46
C LEU A 304 -5.97 -12.83 -7.31
N THR A 305 -5.83 -12.45 -8.58
CA THR A 305 -6.95 -12.33 -9.51
C THR A 305 -7.61 -13.68 -9.76
N ARG A 306 -6.80 -14.74 -9.94
CA ARG A 306 -7.33 -16.10 -10.12
C ARG A 306 -8.08 -16.59 -8.88
N LYS A 307 -7.58 -16.29 -7.68
CA LYS A 307 -8.30 -16.60 -6.43
C LYS A 307 -9.67 -15.90 -6.39
N ALA A 308 -9.74 -14.63 -6.78
CA ALA A 308 -10.99 -13.89 -6.84
C ALA A 308 -11.95 -14.41 -7.94
N GLU A 309 -11.40 -14.83 -9.08
CA GLU A 309 -12.17 -15.50 -10.15
C GLU A 309 -12.81 -16.79 -9.64
N ASN A 310 -12.04 -17.67 -8.98
CA ASN A 310 -12.56 -18.91 -8.40
C ASN A 310 -13.65 -18.64 -7.36
N LEU A 311 -13.45 -17.64 -6.50
CA LEU A 311 -14.44 -17.25 -5.49
C LEU A 311 -15.75 -16.76 -6.13
N THR A 312 -15.64 -16.01 -7.22
CA THR A 312 -16.80 -15.51 -7.97
C THR A 312 -17.53 -16.65 -8.68
N GLN A 313 -16.80 -17.59 -9.29
CA GLN A 313 -17.38 -18.76 -9.95
C GLN A 313 -18.12 -19.65 -8.95
N GLN A 314 -17.53 -19.89 -7.78
CA GLN A 314 -18.18 -20.64 -6.71
C GLN A 314 -19.48 -19.97 -6.28
N TYR A 315 -19.45 -18.65 -6.03
CA TYR A 315 -20.65 -17.89 -5.70
C TYR A 315 -21.75 -17.97 -6.78
N GLU A 316 -21.39 -17.82 -8.06
CA GLU A 316 -22.32 -17.90 -9.20
C GLU A 316 -22.91 -19.31 -9.38
N MET A 317 -22.16 -20.36 -9.05
CA MET A 317 -22.66 -21.74 -9.02
C MET A 317 -23.67 -21.97 -7.90
N ASP A 318 -23.39 -21.42 -6.71
CA ASP A 318 -24.26 -21.57 -5.54
C ASP A 318 -25.54 -20.71 -5.63
N HIS A 319 -25.53 -19.66 -6.47
CA HIS A 319 -26.62 -18.72 -6.67
C HIS A 319 -26.92 -18.47 -8.16
N PRO A 320 -27.45 -19.48 -8.89
CA PRO A 320 -27.83 -19.30 -10.28
C PRO A 320 -28.88 -18.19 -10.40
N GLY A 321 -28.60 -17.18 -11.24
CA GLY A 321 -29.55 -16.11 -11.52
C GLY A 321 -30.87 -16.65 -12.08
N PRO A 322 -31.96 -15.86 -12.06
CA PRO A 322 -33.21 -16.28 -12.69
C PRO A 322 -32.95 -16.60 -14.17
N ALA A 323 -33.32 -17.81 -14.58
CA ALA A 323 -33.22 -18.31 -15.96
C ALA A 323 -34.14 -17.55 -16.91
#